data_AF-H2P0U1-F1
#
_entry.id   AF-H2P0U1-F1
#
_cell.length_a   1.000
_cell.length_b   1.000
_cell.length_c   1.000
_cell.angle_alpha   90.00
_cell.angle_beta   90.00
_cell.angle_gamma   90.00
#
_symmetry.space_group_name_H-M   'P 1'
#
loop_
_entity.id
_entity.type
_entity.pdbx_description
1 polymer ?
#
loop_
_entity_poly.entity_id
_entity_poly.type
_entity_poly.pdbx_seq_one_letter_code
_entity_poly.pdbx_strand_id
1 'polypeptide(L)'
;MFVPRSLKIKRNANDDGKSCVAKIIKPDPEDLQLDKSRDVPVDAVVTEAATTDRHISESCPFPSPGGQLAEVHSVSPEQGAKDSHPSEEPVKSFSKTQRWAEPGEPVCVVCGRYGEYICDKTDEDVCSLECKAKHLLQVKEKEEKSKLSNPQKADSAPESPLNASYVYKEHPFILNLQEDQIENLKQQLGIFVQGQEVTRPIIDFEHCSLPEVLNHNLKKSGYEVPTPIQMQMIPVGLLGRDILASADTGSGKTAAFLLPVIMRALFESKTPSALILTPTRELAIQIERQAKELMSGLPRMKTVLLVGGLPLPPQLYRLQQHVKVIIATPGRLLDIIKQSSVELCGVKIVVVDEADTMLKMGFQQQVLDILENIPNDCQTILVSATIPTSIEQLASQLLHNPVRIITGEKNLPCANVRQIILWVEDPAKKKKLFEILNDKKLFKPPVLVFVDCKLGADLLSEAVQKITGLKSISIHSEKSQIERKNILKGLLEGDYEVVVSTGVLGRGLDLISVRLVVNFDMPSSMDELEE
;
A
#
# COMPACT_ATOMS: atom_id res chain seq x y z
N MET A 1 -1.01 7.18 32.58
CA MET A 1 0.41 7.30 32.18
C MET A 1 0.91 5.91 31.79
N PHE A 2 1.52 5.73 30.62
CA PHE A 2 1.95 4.40 30.10
C PHE A 2 3.29 4.05 30.76
N VAL A 3 3.41 2.88 31.40
CA VAL A 3 4.61 2.55 32.21
C VAL A 3 5.35 1.35 31.59
N PRO A 4 6.59 1.54 31.11
CA PRO A 4 7.49 0.45 30.75
C PRO A 4 7.69 -0.51 31.92
N ARG A 5 7.72 -1.83 31.67
CA ARG A 5 7.98 -2.85 32.70
C ARG A 5 9.27 -2.60 33.48
N SER A 6 10.28 -2.03 32.82
CA SER A 6 11.57 -1.65 33.43
C SER A 6 11.45 -0.61 34.56
N LEU A 7 10.33 0.12 34.66
CA LEU A 7 10.16 1.22 35.61
C LEU A 7 9.25 0.90 36.82
N LYS A 8 8.70 -0.32 36.94
CA LYS A 8 7.83 -0.71 38.08
C LYS A 8 8.53 -1.48 39.21
N ILE A 9 9.85 -1.69 39.14
CA ILE A 9 10.59 -2.39 40.20
C ILE A 9 11.25 -1.38 41.14
N LYS A 10 10.56 -1.04 42.25
CA LYS A 10 11.16 -1.03 43.62
C LYS A 10 10.15 -0.64 44.70
N ARG A 11 9.96 -1.55 45.66
CA ARG A 11 10.26 -1.30 47.09
C ARG A 11 10.35 -2.64 47.84
N ASN A 12 11.54 -2.94 48.33
CA ASN A 12 11.71 -3.32 49.74
C ASN A 12 13.02 -2.73 50.26
N ALA A 13 12.95 -2.27 51.50
CA ALA A 13 13.94 -1.50 52.23
C ALA A 13 15.10 -2.38 52.72
N ASN A 14 16.34 -1.89 52.60
CA ASN A 14 17.26 -1.60 53.71
C ASN A 14 18.68 -1.31 53.22
N ASP A 15 19.37 -0.52 54.05
CA ASP A 15 20.82 -0.34 54.21
C ASP A 15 21.63 0.48 53.19
N ASP A 16 21.88 1.73 53.64
CA ASP A 16 23.18 2.25 54.05
C ASP A 16 24.36 2.31 53.06
N GLY A 17 24.73 3.55 52.75
CA GLY A 17 26.05 4.02 53.21
C GLY A 17 26.99 4.59 52.15
N LYS A 18 27.33 5.89 52.35
CA LYS A 18 28.54 6.64 51.90
C LYS A 18 28.50 7.15 50.45
N SER A 19 28.35 8.45 50.17
CA SER A 19 29.31 9.58 50.31
C SER A 19 30.67 9.28 49.63
N CYS A 20 31.28 10.07 48.74
CA CYS A 20 31.43 11.53 48.61
C CYS A 20 32.00 11.93 47.22
N VAL A 21 31.50 13.04 46.66
CA VAL A 21 32.23 14.28 46.26
C VAL A 21 33.23 14.30 45.08
N ALA A 22 32.80 15.00 44.02
CA ALA A 22 33.44 16.04 43.18
C ALA A 22 34.91 15.93 42.71
N LYS A 23 35.15 16.18 41.40
CA LYS A 23 35.67 17.48 40.90
C LYS A 23 35.72 17.58 39.37
N ILE A 24 35.46 18.81 38.95
CA ILE A 24 35.44 19.43 37.61
C ILE A 24 36.86 19.54 37.03
N ILE A 25 37.02 19.52 35.69
CA ILE A 25 37.89 20.42 34.87
C ILE A 25 37.45 20.35 33.38
N LYS A 26 37.31 21.53 32.75
CA LYS A 26 36.99 21.80 31.33
C LYS A 26 38.16 21.49 30.37
N PRO A 27 37.90 21.45 29.04
CA PRO A 27 38.72 22.25 28.13
C PRO A 27 37.92 23.03 27.06
N ASP A 28 38.56 24.06 26.52
CA ASP A 28 38.12 24.92 25.39
C ASP A 28 39.15 24.79 24.22
N PRO A 29 38.86 25.33 23.02
CA PRO A 29 39.13 24.71 21.72
C PRO A 29 40.10 25.50 20.81
N GLU A 30 40.37 24.98 19.60
CA GLU A 30 40.75 25.66 18.32
C GLU A 30 41.04 24.54 17.28
N ASP A 31 40.80 24.61 15.96
CA ASP A 31 40.82 25.75 15.03
C ASP A 31 40.11 25.43 13.68
N LEU A 32 39.69 26.46 12.96
CA LEU A 32 38.95 26.48 11.66
C LEU A 32 39.59 27.52 10.73
N GLN A 33 39.73 27.24 9.42
CA GLN A 33 39.87 28.19 8.27
C GLN A 33 40.18 27.41 6.97
N LEU A 34 39.93 27.83 5.71
CA LEU A 34 38.93 28.64 4.97
C LEU A 34 39.34 28.62 3.46
N ASP A 35 38.45 29.13 2.60
CA ASP A 35 38.63 29.63 1.20
C ASP A 35 38.52 28.67 -0.01
N LYS A 36 38.21 29.12 -1.25
CA LYS A 36 37.13 29.93 -1.89
C LYS A 36 37.53 30.12 -3.39
N SER A 37 36.60 29.85 -4.31
CA SER A 37 36.39 30.47 -5.66
C SER A 37 37.47 30.50 -6.77
N ARG A 38 37.11 30.07 -8.00
CA ARG A 38 37.03 30.89 -9.25
C ARG A 38 36.65 30.10 -10.53
N ASP A 39 36.01 30.82 -11.47
CA ASP A 39 35.34 30.47 -12.74
C ASP A 39 36.24 30.20 -13.98
N VAL A 40 35.79 29.28 -14.87
CA VAL A 40 35.55 29.29 -16.38
C VAL A 40 36.67 29.79 -17.35
N PRO A 41 36.78 29.44 -18.68
CA PRO A 41 35.99 28.61 -19.65
C PRO A 41 36.77 27.53 -20.47
N VAL A 42 36.08 26.50 -21.02
CA VAL A 42 35.72 26.22 -22.45
C VAL A 42 36.85 26.24 -23.49
N ASP A 43 37.16 25.07 -24.08
CA ASP A 43 37.28 24.91 -25.54
C ASP A 43 37.16 23.44 -25.99
N ALA A 44 36.59 23.26 -27.18
CA ALA A 44 36.19 22.01 -27.80
C ALA A 44 37.23 21.47 -28.78
N VAL A 45 37.40 20.14 -28.91
CA VAL A 45 37.78 19.49 -30.18
C VAL A 45 37.18 18.08 -30.26
N VAL A 46 36.48 17.84 -31.36
CA VAL A 46 35.96 16.56 -31.88
C VAL A 46 37.01 15.96 -32.84
N THR A 47 37.22 14.64 -32.81
CA THR A 47 37.59 13.74 -33.94
C THR A 47 37.81 12.33 -33.36
N GLU A 48 36.90 11.37 -33.57
CA GLU A 48 36.74 10.43 -34.71
C GLU A 48 37.80 9.33 -34.89
N ALA A 49 37.25 8.11 -35.06
CA ALA A 49 37.78 6.90 -35.73
C ALA A 49 38.88 6.09 -35.02
N ALA A 50 38.61 4.85 -34.56
CA ALA A 50 38.60 3.59 -35.33
C ALA A 50 40.05 3.17 -35.71
N THR A 51 40.57 1.96 -35.49
CA THR A 51 40.11 0.60 -35.76
C THR A 51 41.22 -0.38 -35.31
N THR A 52 40.87 -1.65 -35.00
CA THR A 52 41.62 -2.93 -35.25
C THR A 52 43.04 -3.10 -34.66
N ASP A 53 43.53 -4.22 -34.13
CA ASP A 53 43.38 -5.67 -34.38
C ASP A 53 43.92 -6.42 -33.13
N ARG A 54 43.25 -7.47 -32.61
CA ARG A 54 43.55 -8.91 -32.79
C ARG A 54 45.01 -9.37 -32.66
N HIS A 55 45.28 -10.19 -31.63
CA HIS A 55 45.83 -11.59 -31.65
C HIS A 55 46.55 -11.91 -30.32
N ILE A 56 46.03 -12.83 -29.47
CA ILE A 56 46.19 -14.31 -29.40
C ILE A 56 47.41 -14.80 -28.58
N SER A 57 47.12 -15.71 -27.63
CA SER A 57 47.94 -16.81 -27.03
C SER A 57 49.12 -16.46 -26.11
N GLU A 58 49.53 -17.20 -25.07
CA GLU A 58 49.11 -18.46 -24.43
C GLU A 58 49.92 -18.68 -23.12
N SER A 59 49.31 -19.39 -22.16
CA SER A 59 49.88 -20.39 -21.23
C SER A 59 50.96 -20.06 -20.15
N CYS A 60 50.55 -20.25 -18.87
CA CYS A 60 51.09 -21.10 -17.76
C CYS A 60 52.63 -21.24 -17.50
N PRO A 61 53.14 -21.67 -16.31
CA PRO A 61 52.49 -22.52 -15.29
C PRO A 61 52.80 -22.25 -13.79
N PHE A 62 52.08 -22.99 -12.92
CA PHE A 62 52.34 -23.28 -11.48
C PHE A 62 53.64 -24.11 -11.26
N PRO A 63 54.21 -24.15 -10.03
CA PRO A 63 53.82 -25.17 -9.03
C PRO A 63 53.84 -24.72 -7.54
N SER A 64 52.95 -25.34 -6.76
CA SER A 64 52.90 -25.49 -5.28
C SER A 64 54.03 -26.45 -4.79
N PRO A 65 54.12 -27.02 -3.54
CA PRO A 65 53.15 -27.08 -2.42
C PRO A 65 53.73 -27.12 -0.96
N GLY A 66 52.82 -27.22 0.03
CA GLY A 66 53.04 -27.85 1.35
C GLY A 66 52.78 -26.90 2.54
N GLY A 67 52.04 -27.23 3.61
CA GLY A 67 51.31 -28.43 4.03
C GLY A 67 50.90 -28.30 5.52
N GLN A 68 49.82 -29.02 5.92
CA GLN A 68 49.45 -29.52 7.27
C GLN A 68 49.07 -28.53 8.39
N LEU A 69 47.82 -28.50 8.90
CA LEU A 69 47.12 -29.41 9.86
C LEU A 69 47.53 -29.21 11.34
N ALA A 70 46.59 -28.74 12.19
CA ALA A 70 46.11 -29.42 13.42
C ALA A 70 45.31 -28.48 14.36
N GLU A 71 44.35 -29.08 15.06
CA GLU A 71 43.32 -28.54 15.96
C GLU A 71 43.79 -28.27 17.41
N VAL A 72 42.93 -27.59 18.18
CA VAL A 72 42.44 -27.91 19.55
C VAL A 72 42.44 -26.75 20.57
N HIS A 73 41.22 -26.42 21.02
CA HIS A 73 40.72 -25.86 22.30
C HIS A 73 41.57 -24.92 23.18
N SER A 74 40.98 -23.78 23.60
CA SER A 74 40.30 -23.64 24.91
C SER A 74 39.99 -22.17 25.33
N VAL A 75 38.77 -21.98 25.84
CA VAL A 75 38.38 -21.17 27.02
C VAL A 75 38.42 -19.63 26.96
N SER A 76 37.23 -19.03 27.12
CA SER A 76 36.95 -17.63 27.48
C SER A 76 37.45 -17.28 28.89
N PRO A 77 37.61 -15.97 29.22
CA PRO A 77 36.51 -15.35 29.97
C PRO A 77 36.22 -13.88 29.62
N GLU A 78 34.93 -13.61 29.49
CA GLU A 78 34.13 -12.54 30.08
C GLU A 78 34.72 -11.14 30.45
N GLN A 79 34.00 -10.14 29.91
CA GLN A 79 33.39 -8.96 30.56
C GLN A 79 34.21 -7.66 30.77
N GLY A 80 33.54 -6.55 30.43
CA GLY A 80 33.90 -5.17 30.81
C GLY A 80 33.68 -4.14 29.69
N ALA A 81 32.46 -3.97 29.17
CA ALA A 81 31.56 -2.86 29.50
C ALA A 81 32.02 -1.46 29.02
N LYS A 82 31.32 -0.91 28.00
CA LYS A 82 31.16 0.53 27.79
C LYS A 82 29.68 0.85 27.60
N ASP A 83 29.18 1.66 28.52
CA ASP A 83 27.83 2.21 28.56
C ASP A 83 27.48 3.01 27.30
N SER A 84 26.34 2.67 26.70
CA SER A 84 25.57 3.52 25.80
C SER A 84 24.24 3.81 26.47
N HIS A 85 23.92 5.08 26.71
CA HIS A 85 22.55 5.49 27.06
C HIS A 85 21.56 4.84 26.09
N PRO A 86 20.54 4.08 26.55
CA PRO A 86 19.51 3.61 25.65
C PRO A 86 18.70 4.83 25.24
N SER A 87 18.74 5.18 23.96
CA SER A 87 17.68 5.98 23.34
C SER A 87 16.36 5.32 23.73
N GLU A 88 15.47 6.02 24.44
CA GLU A 88 14.13 5.51 24.71
C GLU A 88 13.48 5.16 23.38
N GLU A 89 13.35 3.87 23.09
CA GLU A 89 12.62 3.42 21.92
C GLU A 89 11.18 3.96 22.04
N PRO A 90 10.64 4.60 20.99
CA PRO A 90 9.31 5.17 21.04
C PRO A 90 8.29 4.07 21.37
N VAL A 91 7.33 4.41 22.24
CA VAL A 91 6.26 3.48 22.63
C VAL A 91 5.58 2.92 21.38
N LYS A 92 5.51 1.58 21.27
CA LYS A 92 4.93 0.93 20.09
C LYS A 92 3.47 1.34 19.92
N SER A 93 3.17 2.01 18.80
CA SER A 93 1.81 2.46 18.50
C SER A 93 0.87 1.29 18.18
N PHE A 94 1.35 0.31 17.40
CA PHE A 94 0.55 -0.81 16.88
C PHE A 94 1.02 -2.16 17.39
N SER A 95 0.09 -3.09 17.56
CA SER A 95 0.42 -4.46 17.97
C SER A 95 1.30 -5.18 16.95
N LYS A 96 1.15 -4.83 15.65
CA LYS A 96 1.85 -5.44 14.53
C LYS A 96 3.38 -5.27 14.57
N THR A 97 3.88 -4.23 15.22
CA THR A 97 5.31 -3.96 15.37
C THR A 97 5.95 -4.66 16.59
N GLN A 98 5.17 -5.45 17.34
CA GLN A 98 5.66 -6.26 18.46
C GLN A 98 5.79 -7.73 18.08
N ARG A 99 6.84 -8.40 18.60
CA ARG A 99 7.07 -9.84 18.42
C ARG A 99 6.09 -10.70 19.22
N TRP A 100 6.03 -12.00 18.91
CA TRP A 100 5.32 -12.98 19.73
C TRP A 100 6.03 -13.24 21.07
N ALA A 101 5.26 -13.58 22.10
CA ALA A 101 5.79 -13.93 23.42
C ALA A 101 6.35 -15.36 23.41
N GLU A 102 7.50 -15.57 24.06
CA GLU A 102 8.09 -16.89 24.29
C GLU A 102 7.51 -17.54 25.56
N PRO A 103 7.65 -18.86 25.74
CA PRO A 103 7.17 -19.55 26.95
C PRO A 103 7.78 -18.95 28.23
N GLY A 104 6.93 -18.47 29.14
CA GLY A 104 7.33 -17.82 30.39
C GLY A 104 7.41 -16.29 30.33
N GLU A 105 7.21 -15.69 29.15
CA GLU A 105 7.14 -14.24 28.99
C GLU A 105 5.73 -13.66 29.20
N PRO A 106 5.62 -12.36 29.51
CA PRO A 106 4.34 -11.68 29.56
C PRO A 106 3.63 -11.64 28.20
N VAL A 107 2.32 -11.86 28.24
CA VAL A 107 1.47 -11.96 27.05
C VAL A 107 0.47 -10.83 27.04
N CYS A 108 0.41 -10.10 25.94
CA CYS A 108 -0.58 -9.06 25.71
C CYS A 108 -2.00 -9.65 25.77
N VAL A 109 -2.82 -9.14 26.69
CA VAL A 109 -4.18 -9.64 26.95
C VAL A 109 -5.16 -9.43 25.79
N VAL A 110 -4.78 -8.65 24.78
CA VAL A 110 -5.62 -8.37 23.60
C VAL A 110 -5.24 -9.21 22.39
N CYS A 111 -3.94 -9.42 22.12
CA CYS A 111 -3.50 -9.98 20.85
C CYS A 111 -2.48 -11.14 20.97
N GLY A 112 -2.06 -11.50 22.18
CA GLY A 112 -1.16 -12.64 22.41
C GLY A 112 0.34 -12.38 22.13
N ARG A 113 0.72 -11.16 21.76
CA ARG A 113 2.12 -10.75 21.52
C ARG A 113 2.85 -10.40 22.82
N TYR A 114 4.16 -10.15 22.77
CA TYR A 114 4.97 -9.80 23.95
C TYR A 114 4.42 -8.56 24.68
N GLY A 115 4.06 -8.74 25.95
CA GLY A 115 3.46 -7.74 26.83
C GLY A 115 4.49 -6.75 27.39
N GLU A 116 4.99 -5.85 26.54
CA GLU A 116 6.05 -4.88 26.87
C GLU A 116 5.67 -3.89 27.98
N TYR A 117 4.38 -3.54 28.08
CA TYR A 117 3.91 -2.46 28.92
C TYR A 117 2.78 -2.93 29.83
N ILE A 118 2.66 -2.31 31.00
CA ILE A 118 1.57 -2.58 31.94
C ILE A 118 0.51 -1.48 31.82
N CYS A 119 -0.75 -1.89 31.63
CA CYS A 119 -1.88 -0.96 31.66
C CYS A 119 -2.07 -0.42 33.08
N ASP A 120 -1.90 0.89 33.26
CA ASP A 120 -1.99 1.57 34.57
C ASP A 120 -3.34 1.43 35.27
N LYS A 121 -4.43 1.19 34.53
CA LYS A 121 -5.78 1.07 35.11
C LYS A 121 -6.18 -0.35 35.47
N THR A 122 -5.60 -1.36 34.81
CA THR A 122 -6.02 -2.76 34.96
C THR A 122 -4.90 -3.65 35.47
N ASP A 123 -3.66 -3.14 35.52
CA ASP A 123 -2.43 -3.86 35.84
C ASP A 123 -2.12 -5.04 34.90
N GLU A 124 -2.78 -5.10 33.76
CA GLU A 124 -2.64 -6.14 32.74
C GLU A 124 -1.60 -5.79 31.67
N ASP A 125 -0.99 -6.81 31.09
CA ASP A 125 0.06 -6.68 30.07
C ASP A 125 -0.51 -6.33 28.69
N VAL A 126 0.08 -5.31 28.05
CA VAL A 126 -0.29 -4.82 26.71
C VAL A 126 0.94 -4.57 25.85
N CYS A 127 0.87 -4.90 24.55
CA CYS A 127 2.01 -4.78 23.65
C CYS A 127 2.18 -3.41 22.98
N SER A 128 1.14 -2.57 22.96
CA SER A 128 1.09 -1.32 22.20
C SER A 128 0.01 -0.37 22.71
N LEU A 129 0.05 0.90 22.27
CA LEU A 129 -1.01 1.89 22.54
C LEU A 129 -2.38 1.41 22.04
N GLU A 130 -2.43 0.82 20.85
CA GLU A 130 -3.62 0.20 20.25
C GLU A 130 -4.24 -0.88 21.16
N CYS A 131 -3.40 -1.83 21.63
CA CYS A 131 -3.88 -2.90 22.51
C CYS A 131 -4.32 -2.38 23.88
N LYS A 132 -3.67 -1.34 24.42
CA LYS A 132 -4.16 -0.70 25.64
C LYS A 132 -5.56 -0.11 25.45
N ALA A 133 -5.80 0.59 24.34
CA ALA A 133 -7.10 1.18 24.05
C ALA A 133 -8.19 0.10 23.97
N LYS A 134 -7.93 -0.98 23.22
CA LYS A 134 -8.84 -2.14 23.08
C LYS A 134 -9.14 -2.81 24.43
N HIS A 135 -8.12 -3.02 25.26
CA HIS A 135 -8.29 -3.64 26.57
C HIS A 135 -9.18 -2.79 27.51
N LEU A 136 -8.93 -1.47 27.54
CA LEU A 136 -9.72 -0.54 28.38
C LEU A 136 -11.20 -0.48 27.95
N LEU A 137 -11.49 -0.66 26.66
CA LEU A 137 -12.87 -0.77 26.16
C LEU A 137 -13.54 -2.06 26.65
N GLN A 138 -12.87 -3.20 26.53
CA GLN A 138 -13.41 -4.48 27.01
C GLN A 138 -13.71 -4.48 28.51
N VAL A 139 -12.87 -3.80 29.31
CA VAL A 139 -13.10 -3.67 30.76
C VAL A 139 -14.29 -2.75 31.04
N LYS A 140 -14.40 -1.60 30.35
CA LYS A 140 -15.57 -0.70 30.49
C LYS A 140 -16.88 -1.38 30.08
N GLU A 141 -16.89 -2.11 28.97
CA GLU A 141 -18.09 -2.85 28.53
C GLU A 141 -18.49 -3.94 29.53
N LYS A 142 -17.52 -4.61 30.16
CA LYS A 142 -17.79 -5.59 31.22
C LYS A 142 -18.34 -4.90 32.47
N GLU A 143 -17.80 -3.75 32.85
CA GLU A 143 -18.31 -2.95 33.97
C GLU A 143 -19.74 -2.45 33.71
N GLU A 144 -20.04 -1.99 32.50
CA GLU A 144 -21.39 -1.55 32.11
C GLU A 144 -22.38 -2.72 32.04
N LYS A 145 -21.98 -3.87 31.48
CA LYS A 145 -22.81 -5.09 31.48
C LYS A 145 -23.04 -5.64 32.90
N SER A 146 -22.07 -5.49 33.81
CA SER A 146 -22.22 -5.87 35.22
C SER A 146 -23.16 -4.94 36.01
N LYS A 147 -23.36 -3.70 35.54
CA LYS A 147 -24.32 -2.74 36.12
C LYS A 147 -25.75 -2.94 35.61
N LEU A 148 -25.93 -3.57 34.45
CA LEU A 148 -27.26 -3.81 33.85
C LEU A 148 -27.86 -5.20 34.15
N SER A 149 -27.17 -6.08 34.85
CA SER A 149 -27.72 -7.38 35.24
C SER A 149 -28.55 -7.29 36.54
N ASN A 150 -29.76 -6.75 36.46
CA ASN A 150 -30.85 -7.05 37.39
C ASN A 150 -32.17 -7.14 36.57
N PRO A 151 -32.76 -8.35 36.37
CA PRO A 151 -33.65 -8.57 35.23
C PRO A 151 -35.14 -8.51 35.57
N GLN A 152 -35.94 -7.91 34.69
CA GLN A 152 -37.33 -8.35 34.45
C GLN A 152 -37.72 -8.30 32.95
N LYS A 153 -37.90 -9.51 32.42
CA LYS A 153 -38.86 -10.03 31.43
C LYS A 153 -39.28 -9.23 30.18
N ALA A 154 -38.87 -9.83 29.05
CA ALA A 154 -39.69 -10.47 28.01
C ALA A 154 -40.41 -9.65 26.92
N ASP A 155 -40.17 -10.18 25.71
CA ASP A 155 -40.99 -10.25 24.50
C ASP A 155 -40.80 -9.27 23.34
N SER A 156 -40.77 -9.91 22.17
CA SER A 156 -40.92 -9.45 20.78
C SER A 156 -39.66 -9.02 20.00
N ALA A 157 -39.24 -9.91 19.10
CA ALA A 157 -38.83 -9.56 17.74
C ALA A 157 -39.99 -10.00 16.80
N PRO A 158 -40.04 -9.64 15.49
CA PRO A 158 -39.01 -8.94 14.71
C PRO A 158 -39.55 -7.83 13.76
N GLU A 159 -38.87 -6.69 13.62
CA GLU A 159 -38.97 -5.87 12.39
C GLU A 159 -37.64 -5.21 12.02
N SER A 160 -37.27 -5.36 10.75
CA SER A 160 -36.05 -4.87 10.10
C SER A 160 -36.15 -3.40 9.68
N PRO A 161 -35.21 -2.50 10.04
CA PRO A 161 -35.18 -1.16 9.49
C PRO A 161 -34.16 -1.05 8.35
N LEU A 162 -34.47 -1.57 7.17
CA LEU A 162 -33.72 -1.25 5.93
C LEU A 162 -34.17 0.10 5.29
N ASN A 163 -35.05 0.84 5.96
CA ASN A 163 -35.63 2.10 5.47
C ASN A 163 -34.96 3.37 6.05
N ALA A 164 -33.92 3.25 6.87
CA ALA A 164 -33.16 4.42 7.30
C ALA A 164 -32.12 4.77 6.22
N SER A 165 -32.17 5.98 5.68
CA SER A 165 -31.08 6.50 4.85
C SER A 165 -29.81 6.52 5.70
N TYR A 166 -28.77 5.82 5.26
CA TYR A 166 -27.49 5.88 5.96
C TYR A 166 -26.92 7.28 5.84
N VAL A 167 -26.67 7.90 6.99
CA VAL A 167 -25.98 9.19 7.10
C VAL A 167 -24.78 8.95 8.00
N TYR A 168 -23.58 9.14 7.46
CA TYR A 168 -22.37 9.04 8.25
C TYR A 168 -22.39 10.09 9.36
N LYS A 169 -22.13 9.63 10.58
CA LYS A 169 -21.92 10.47 11.76
C LYS A 169 -20.57 10.09 12.34
N GLU A 170 -19.79 11.10 12.70
CA GLU A 170 -18.50 10.85 13.34
C GLU A 170 -18.68 10.05 14.63
N HIS A 171 -17.86 9.02 14.80
CA HIS A 171 -17.91 8.16 15.96
C HIS A 171 -17.55 8.96 17.24
N PRO A 172 -18.20 8.72 18.40
CA PRO A 172 -17.94 9.48 19.64
C PRO A 172 -16.47 9.52 20.06
N PHE A 173 -15.72 8.44 19.78
CA PHE A 173 -14.28 8.42 20.02
C PHE A 173 -13.54 9.50 19.20
N ILE A 174 -13.84 9.60 17.89
CA ILE A 174 -13.20 10.55 16.98
C ILE A 174 -13.58 11.99 17.32
N LEU A 175 -14.83 12.22 17.74
CA LEU A 175 -15.31 13.52 18.22
C LEU A 175 -14.58 13.99 19.50
N ASN A 176 -14.21 13.05 20.38
CA ASN A 176 -13.51 13.37 21.64
C ASN A 176 -12.00 13.60 21.48
N LEU A 177 -11.42 13.34 20.30
CA LEU A 177 -10.02 13.66 20.04
C LEU A 177 -9.81 15.18 20.00
N GLN A 178 -8.72 15.63 20.59
CA GLN A 178 -8.30 17.03 20.51
C GLN A 178 -7.70 17.34 19.14
N GLU A 179 -7.71 18.61 18.74
CA GLU A 179 -7.23 19.03 17.40
C GLU A 179 -5.75 18.71 17.19
N ASP A 180 -4.92 18.94 18.21
CA ASP A 180 -3.49 18.59 18.24
C ASP A 180 -3.26 17.08 18.02
N GLN A 181 -4.12 16.22 18.58
CA GLN A 181 -4.05 14.78 18.39
C GLN A 181 -4.37 14.37 16.94
N ILE A 182 -5.35 15.03 16.32
CA ILE A 182 -5.71 14.79 14.92
C ILE A 182 -4.61 15.28 13.99
N GLU A 183 -4.04 16.46 14.25
CA GLU A 183 -2.92 16.99 13.48
C GLU A 183 -1.68 16.11 13.60
N ASN A 184 -1.34 15.66 14.81
CA ASN A 184 -0.23 14.75 15.04
C ASN A 184 -0.44 13.41 14.30
N LEU A 185 -1.64 12.83 14.38
CA LEU A 185 -1.98 11.61 13.66
C LEU A 185 -1.80 11.77 12.14
N LYS A 186 -2.31 12.87 11.58
CA LYS A 186 -2.15 13.19 10.15
C LYS A 186 -0.67 13.34 9.78
N GLN A 187 0.10 14.06 10.59
CA GLN A 187 1.52 14.27 10.36
C GLN A 187 2.32 12.96 10.40
N GLN A 188 2.08 12.11 11.40
CA GLN A 188 2.77 10.82 11.56
C GLN A 188 2.46 9.85 10.42
N LEU A 189 1.25 9.91 9.87
CA LEU A 189 0.80 9.04 8.79
C LEU A 189 0.97 9.66 7.40
N GLY A 190 1.59 10.84 7.31
CA GLY A 190 1.80 11.55 6.06
C GLY A 190 0.51 11.92 5.33
N ILE A 191 -0.57 12.19 6.06
CA ILE A 191 -1.88 12.56 5.52
C ILE A 191 -1.96 14.08 5.40
N PHE A 192 -1.99 14.59 4.19
CA PHE A 192 -2.20 15.99 3.88
C PHE A 192 -3.60 16.19 3.33
N VAL A 193 -4.32 17.16 3.90
CA VAL A 193 -5.73 17.38 3.58
C VAL A 193 -5.98 18.86 3.34
N GLN A 194 -6.68 19.18 2.26
CA GLN A 194 -7.08 20.54 1.92
C GLN A 194 -8.55 20.54 1.51
N GLY A 195 -9.33 21.49 2.04
CA GLY A 195 -10.75 21.63 1.76
C GLY A 195 -11.47 22.32 2.91
N GLN A 196 -12.74 22.68 2.69
CA GLN A 196 -13.60 23.25 3.73
C GLN A 196 -14.30 22.13 4.52
N GLU A 197 -14.39 22.30 5.84
CA GLU A 197 -15.13 21.41 6.75
C GLU A 197 -14.80 19.92 6.55
N VAL A 198 -13.51 19.60 6.56
CA VAL A 198 -13.06 18.24 6.30
C VAL A 198 -13.25 17.37 7.54
N THR A 199 -13.90 16.22 7.37
CA THR A 199 -14.11 15.25 8.43
C THR A 199 -12.81 14.70 8.99
N ARG A 200 -12.87 14.32 10.27
CA ARG A 200 -11.74 13.71 10.97
C ARG A 200 -11.45 12.31 10.43
N PRO A 201 -10.17 11.90 10.36
CA PRO A 201 -9.81 10.56 9.91
C PRO A 201 -10.31 9.50 10.91
N ILE A 202 -10.82 8.38 10.39
CA ILE A 202 -11.11 7.20 11.22
C ILE A 202 -9.81 6.48 11.57
N ILE A 203 -9.76 5.79 12.71
CA ILE A 203 -8.64 4.89 13.05
C ILE A 203 -8.98 3.39 12.96
N ASP A 204 -10.26 3.06 12.77
CA ASP A 204 -10.79 1.70 12.68
C ASP A 204 -12.02 1.72 11.78
N PHE A 205 -12.28 0.64 11.03
CA PHE A 205 -13.46 0.53 10.17
C PHE A 205 -14.78 0.55 10.96
N GLU A 206 -14.76 0.12 12.22
CA GLU A 206 -15.93 0.14 13.11
C GLU A 206 -16.45 1.57 13.34
N HIS A 207 -15.60 2.59 13.19
CA HIS A 207 -15.99 4.00 13.28
C HIS A 207 -16.91 4.46 12.15
N CYS A 208 -17.02 3.71 11.06
CA CYS A 208 -17.93 4.01 9.97
C CYS A 208 -19.36 3.52 10.21
N SER A 209 -19.62 2.74 11.27
CA SER A 209 -20.97 2.16 11.53
C SER A 209 -21.54 1.43 10.31
N LEU A 210 -20.69 0.66 9.60
CA LEU A 210 -21.08 -0.09 8.40
C LEU A 210 -22.02 -1.26 8.77
N PRO A 211 -22.84 -1.76 7.82
CA PRO A 211 -23.62 -2.98 8.03
C PRO A 211 -22.73 -4.15 8.46
N GLU A 212 -23.23 -4.99 9.37
CA GLU A 212 -22.46 -6.13 9.92
C GLU A 212 -21.91 -7.06 8.83
N VAL A 213 -22.70 -7.31 7.79
CA VAL A 213 -22.28 -8.12 6.63
C VAL A 213 -21.05 -7.50 5.94
N LEU A 214 -21.03 -6.18 5.76
CA LEU A 214 -19.91 -5.48 5.13
C LEU A 214 -18.67 -5.48 6.04
N ASN A 215 -18.84 -5.29 7.35
CA ASN A 215 -17.75 -5.42 8.33
C ASN A 215 -17.17 -6.84 8.34
N HIS A 216 -18.01 -7.86 8.25
CA HIS A 216 -17.57 -9.25 8.13
C HIS A 216 -16.76 -9.48 6.85
N ASN A 217 -17.24 -8.97 5.71
CA ASN A 217 -16.55 -9.11 4.43
C ASN A 217 -15.19 -8.39 4.44
N LEU A 218 -15.09 -7.20 5.05
CA LEU A 218 -13.83 -6.50 5.24
C LEU A 218 -12.82 -7.39 6.00
N LYS A 219 -13.21 -7.92 7.16
CA LYS A 219 -12.37 -8.81 7.98
C LYS A 219 -11.98 -10.07 7.20
N LYS A 220 -12.91 -10.68 6.46
CA LYS A 220 -12.68 -11.88 5.64
C LYS A 220 -11.71 -11.63 4.48
N SER A 221 -11.76 -10.45 3.87
CA SER A 221 -10.83 -10.03 2.81
C SER A 221 -9.49 -9.52 3.35
N GLY A 222 -9.24 -9.60 4.66
CA GLY A 222 -7.97 -9.23 5.29
C GLY A 222 -7.82 -7.74 5.65
N TYR A 223 -8.90 -6.95 5.54
CA TYR A 223 -8.92 -5.55 5.96
C TYR A 223 -9.10 -5.46 7.48
N GLU A 224 -8.00 -5.56 8.22
CA GLU A 224 -8.00 -5.49 9.69
C GLU A 224 -8.02 -4.05 10.23
N VAL A 225 -7.23 -3.16 9.61
CA VAL A 225 -7.06 -1.76 10.04
C VAL A 225 -6.99 -0.89 8.78
N PRO A 226 -7.63 0.29 8.75
CA PRO A 226 -7.57 1.17 7.58
C PRO A 226 -6.16 1.71 7.33
N THR A 227 -5.76 1.77 6.06
CA THR A 227 -4.53 2.45 5.63
C THR A 227 -4.67 3.98 5.71
N PRO A 228 -3.59 4.78 5.69
CA PRO A 228 -3.68 6.24 5.80
C PRO A 228 -4.66 6.89 4.81
N ILE A 229 -4.66 6.45 3.55
CA ILE A 229 -5.61 6.97 2.56
C ILE A 229 -7.05 6.57 2.89
N GLN A 230 -7.27 5.34 3.35
CA GLN A 230 -8.59 4.86 3.77
C GLN A 230 -9.11 5.63 5.00
N MET A 231 -8.25 5.89 5.98
CA MET A 231 -8.57 6.61 7.22
C MET A 231 -9.21 7.96 6.94
N GLN A 232 -8.71 8.70 5.95
CA GLN A 232 -9.21 10.03 5.61
C GLN A 232 -10.27 10.01 4.50
N MET A 233 -10.12 9.16 3.48
CA MET A 233 -10.97 9.16 2.30
C MET A 233 -12.35 8.55 2.55
N ILE A 234 -12.43 7.46 3.34
CA ILE A 234 -13.70 6.80 3.63
C ILE A 234 -14.72 7.75 4.29
N PRO A 235 -14.41 8.43 5.42
CA PRO A 235 -15.39 9.31 6.07
C PRO A 235 -15.81 10.49 5.20
N VAL A 236 -14.90 11.04 4.39
CA VAL A 236 -15.22 12.10 3.42
C VAL A 236 -16.16 11.57 2.33
N GLY A 237 -15.88 10.37 1.82
CA GLY A 237 -16.68 9.71 0.80
C GLY A 237 -18.08 9.38 1.29
N LEU A 238 -18.21 8.87 2.52
CA LEU A 238 -19.50 8.54 3.14
C LEU A 238 -20.39 9.77 3.40
N LEU A 239 -19.80 10.97 3.56
CA LEU A 239 -20.56 12.23 3.63
C LEU A 239 -21.09 12.71 2.28
N GLY A 240 -20.63 12.14 1.16
CA GLY A 240 -21.03 12.59 -0.16
C GLY A 240 -20.22 13.75 -0.71
N ARG A 241 -19.08 14.11 -0.11
CA ARG A 241 -18.20 15.16 -0.63
C ARG A 241 -17.40 14.65 -1.83
N ASP A 242 -17.16 15.53 -2.79
CA ASP A 242 -16.23 15.26 -3.89
C ASP A 242 -14.80 15.15 -3.36
N ILE A 243 -14.01 14.27 -3.99
CA ILE A 243 -12.67 13.94 -3.53
C ILE A 243 -11.69 13.99 -4.69
N LEU A 244 -10.55 14.65 -4.48
CA LEU A 244 -9.33 14.43 -5.26
C LEU A 244 -8.33 13.71 -4.35
N ALA A 245 -8.06 12.44 -4.63
CA ALA A 245 -7.19 11.60 -3.82
C ALA A 245 -5.90 11.23 -4.56
N SER A 246 -4.76 11.38 -3.89
CA SER A 246 -3.47 10.87 -4.34
C SER A 246 -2.76 10.07 -3.26
N ALA A 247 -2.29 8.89 -3.64
CA ALA A 247 -1.53 7.99 -2.81
C ALA A 247 -0.80 6.98 -3.69
N ASP A 248 0.28 6.39 -3.17
CA ASP A 248 1.08 5.39 -3.86
C ASP A 248 0.26 4.16 -4.30
N THR A 249 0.76 3.43 -5.28
CA THR A 249 0.26 2.09 -5.63
C THR A 249 0.36 1.16 -4.41
N GLY A 250 -0.63 0.29 -4.20
CA GLY A 250 -0.67 -0.59 -3.03
C GLY A 250 -1.07 0.07 -1.70
N SER A 251 -1.31 1.39 -1.67
CA SER A 251 -1.76 2.11 -0.45
C SER A 251 -3.21 1.80 -0.03
N GLY A 252 -3.94 1.00 -0.81
CA GLY A 252 -5.32 0.60 -0.49
C GLY A 252 -6.41 1.55 -1.00
N LYS A 253 -6.12 2.38 -2.02
CA LYS A 253 -7.08 3.32 -2.65
C LYS A 253 -8.38 2.66 -3.10
N THR A 254 -8.31 1.44 -3.64
CA THR A 254 -9.47 0.72 -4.16
C THR A 254 -10.54 0.49 -3.09
N ALA A 255 -10.16 -0.03 -1.92
CA ALA A 255 -11.11 -0.19 -0.81
C ALA A 255 -11.60 1.17 -0.26
N ALA A 256 -10.76 2.20 -0.32
CA ALA A 256 -11.09 3.54 0.14
C ALA A 256 -12.26 4.18 -0.63
N PHE A 257 -12.33 3.99 -1.96
CA PHE A 257 -13.50 4.43 -2.75
C PHE A 257 -14.61 3.37 -2.84
N LEU A 258 -14.30 2.08 -2.79
CA LEU A 258 -15.33 1.03 -2.89
C LEU A 258 -16.30 1.06 -1.72
N LEU A 259 -15.83 1.37 -0.50
CA LEU A 259 -16.70 1.44 0.67
C LEU A 259 -17.80 2.53 0.54
N PRO A 260 -17.47 3.80 0.25
CA PRO A 260 -18.47 4.81 -0.09
C PRO A 260 -19.39 4.40 -1.26
N VAL A 261 -18.84 3.80 -2.31
CA VAL A 261 -19.63 3.32 -3.47
C VAL A 261 -20.65 2.25 -3.06
N ILE A 262 -20.23 1.25 -2.31
CA ILE A 262 -21.09 0.16 -1.82
C ILE A 262 -22.18 0.73 -0.93
N MET A 263 -21.81 1.61 0.02
CA MET A 263 -22.75 2.23 0.94
C MET A 263 -23.79 3.06 0.19
N ARG A 264 -23.38 3.94 -0.73
CA ARG A 264 -24.32 4.72 -1.54
C ARG A 264 -25.25 3.80 -2.33
N ALA A 265 -24.69 2.82 -3.05
CA ALA A 265 -25.47 1.91 -3.89
C ALA A 265 -26.46 1.03 -3.10
N LEU A 266 -26.12 0.64 -1.86
CA LEU A 266 -26.97 -0.20 -1.01
C LEU A 266 -28.30 0.47 -0.64
N PHE A 267 -28.27 1.79 -0.39
CA PHE A 267 -29.45 2.56 0.04
C PHE A 267 -30.20 3.23 -1.12
N GLU A 268 -29.62 3.27 -2.32
CA GLU A 268 -30.31 3.77 -3.50
C GLU A 268 -31.33 2.75 -4.04
N SER A 269 -32.49 3.23 -4.47
CA SER A 269 -33.52 2.37 -5.08
C SER A 269 -33.26 2.18 -6.58
N LYS A 270 -32.87 3.24 -7.29
CA LYS A 270 -32.60 3.25 -8.73
C LYS A 270 -31.35 2.44 -9.08
N THR A 271 -31.29 1.95 -10.32
CA THR A 271 -30.18 1.17 -10.89
C THR A 271 -29.90 1.65 -12.31
N PRO A 272 -28.64 1.78 -12.76
CA PRO A 272 -27.42 1.73 -11.94
C PRO A 272 -27.33 2.92 -10.96
N SER A 273 -26.65 2.73 -9.83
CA SER A 273 -26.49 3.75 -8.78
C SER A 273 -25.05 4.24 -8.62
N ALA A 274 -24.07 3.48 -9.12
CA ALA A 274 -22.66 3.85 -9.07
C ALA A 274 -21.93 3.48 -10.36
N LEU A 275 -20.95 4.31 -10.73
CA LEU A 275 -20.06 4.10 -11.87
C LEU A 275 -18.59 4.20 -11.42
N ILE A 276 -17.77 3.25 -11.84
CA ILE A 276 -16.32 3.28 -11.66
C ILE A 276 -15.68 3.20 -13.06
N LEU A 277 -14.93 4.23 -13.41
CA LEU A 277 -14.13 4.30 -14.62
C LEU A 277 -12.67 4.01 -14.27
N THR A 278 -12.01 3.19 -15.08
CA THR A 278 -10.60 2.82 -14.92
C THR A 278 -9.94 2.60 -16.30
N PRO A 279 -8.63 2.90 -16.48
CA PRO A 279 -8.01 2.94 -17.80
C PRO A 279 -7.86 1.57 -18.49
N THR A 280 -7.65 0.49 -17.73
CA THR A 280 -7.30 -0.83 -18.29
C THR A 280 -8.36 -1.89 -17.97
N ARG A 281 -8.39 -2.94 -18.80
CA ARG A 281 -9.34 -4.05 -18.64
C ARG A 281 -9.00 -4.86 -17.40
N GLU A 282 -7.70 -5.07 -17.19
CA GLU A 282 -7.12 -5.83 -16.10
C GLU A 282 -7.46 -5.18 -14.76
N LEU A 283 -7.30 -3.86 -14.65
CA LEU A 283 -7.66 -3.12 -13.45
C LEU A 283 -9.18 -3.13 -13.21
N ALA A 284 -10.00 -2.99 -14.25
CA ALA A 284 -11.45 -3.11 -14.14
C ALA A 284 -11.90 -4.48 -13.59
N ILE A 285 -11.27 -5.57 -14.05
CA ILE A 285 -11.53 -6.93 -13.55
C ILE A 285 -11.14 -7.05 -12.08
N GLN A 286 -10.01 -6.46 -11.68
CA GLN A 286 -9.54 -6.47 -10.29
C GLN A 286 -10.50 -5.71 -9.37
N ILE A 287 -10.91 -4.51 -9.76
CA ILE A 287 -11.88 -3.69 -9.01
C ILE A 287 -13.21 -4.44 -8.88
N GLU A 288 -13.71 -5.05 -9.97
CA GLU A 288 -14.95 -5.82 -9.91
C GLU A 288 -14.83 -7.01 -8.95
N ARG A 289 -13.68 -7.70 -8.93
CA ARG A 289 -13.44 -8.82 -8.00
C ARG A 289 -13.53 -8.36 -6.55
N GLN A 290 -12.81 -7.29 -6.19
CA GLN A 290 -12.84 -6.72 -4.84
C GLN A 290 -14.24 -6.22 -4.47
N ALA A 291 -14.94 -5.56 -5.40
CA ALA A 291 -16.32 -5.13 -5.20
C ALA A 291 -17.24 -6.32 -4.89
N LYS A 292 -17.14 -7.43 -5.64
CA LYS A 292 -17.92 -8.66 -5.38
C LYS A 292 -17.61 -9.28 -4.02
N GLU A 293 -16.34 -9.32 -3.63
CA GLU A 293 -15.92 -9.83 -2.32
C GLU A 293 -16.55 -9.01 -1.18
N LEU A 294 -16.47 -7.68 -1.26
CA LEU A 294 -17.04 -6.77 -0.25
C LEU A 294 -18.58 -6.73 -0.26
N MET A 295 -19.21 -6.88 -1.43
CA MET A 295 -20.68 -6.87 -1.57
C MET A 295 -21.34 -8.21 -1.22
N SER A 296 -20.57 -9.27 -0.99
CA SER A 296 -21.10 -10.62 -0.78
C SER A 296 -22.12 -10.66 0.37
N GLY A 297 -23.31 -11.20 0.11
CA GLY A 297 -24.39 -11.28 1.11
C GLY A 297 -25.18 -9.98 1.33
N LEU A 298 -24.79 -8.85 0.72
CA LEU A 298 -25.60 -7.63 0.74
C LEU A 298 -26.81 -7.76 -0.22
N PRO A 299 -27.99 -7.26 0.17
CA PRO A 299 -29.21 -7.42 -0.62
C PRO A 299 -29.14 -6.63 -1.92
N ARG A 300 -29.54 -7.27 -3.04
CA ARG A 300 -29.70 -6.64 -4.36
C ARG A 300 -28.43 -5.96 -4.93
N MET A 301 -27.25 -6.35 -4.45
CA MET A 301 -25.97 -5.85 -4.96
C MET A 301 -25.50 -6.71 -6.14
N LYS A 302 -25.45 -6.10 -7.33
CA LYS A 302 -24.93 -6.73 -8.56
C LYS A 302 -24.01 -5.77 -9.29
N THR A 303 -22.92 -6.31 -9.83
CA THR A 303 -21.99 -5.58 -10.70
C THR A 303 -22.13 -5.99 -12.17
N VAL A 304 -21.65 -5.12 -13.05
CA VAL A 304 -21.31 -5.44 -14.44
C VAL A 304 -19.93 -4.89 -14.79
N LEU A 305 -19.19 -5.65 -15.59
CA LEU A 305 -17.91 -5.27 -16.16
C LEU A 305 -18.07 -4.90 -17.64
N LEU A 306 -17.75 -3.66 -18.01
CA LEU A 306 -17.85 -3.16 -19.38
C LEU A 306 -16.46 -2.81 -19.91
N VAL A 307 -15.82 -3.79 -20.56
CA VAL A 307 -14.44 -3.65 -21.04
C VAL A 307 -14.29 -4.08 -22.50
N GLY A 308 -13.40 -3.37 -23.22
CA GLY A 308 -13.01 -3.67 -24.60
C GLY A 308 -12.45 -5.09 -24.76
N GLY A 309 -12.45 -5.64 -25.97
CA GLY A 309 -11.84 -6.94 -26.28
C GLY A 309 -12.45 -8.18 -25.59
N LEU A 310 -13.57 -8.04 -24.88
CA LEU A 310 -14.49 -9.13 -24.55
C LEU A 310 -15.76 -9.01 -25.42
N PRO A 311 -16.44 -10.13 -25.72
CA PRO A 311 -17.70 -10.11 -26.46
C PRO A 311 -18.72 -9.17 -25.83
N LEU A 312 -19.40 -8.37 -26.65
CA LEU A 312 -20.40 -7.41 -26.22
C LEU A 312 -21.70 -8.05 -25.71
N PRO A 313 -22.27 -9.11 -26.33
CA PRO A 313 -23.58 -9.62 -25.93
C PRO A 313 -23.70 -10.04 -24.45
N PRO A 314 -22.72 -10.73 -23.82
CA PRO A 314 -22.77 -11.04 -22.39
C PRO A 314 -22.77 -9.80 -21.49
N GLN A 315 -22.10 -8.73 -21.90
CA GLN A 315 -22.05 -7.47 -21.15
C GLN A 315 -23.41 -6.77 -21.18
N LEU A 316 -24.04 -6.72 -22.35
CA LEU A 316 -25.40 -6.17 -22.52
C LEU A 316 -26.44 -6.99 -21.77
N TYR A 317 -26.36 -8.32 -21.85
CA TYR A 317 -27.23 -9.20 -21.07
C TYR A 317 -27.09 -8.93 -19.57
N ARG A 318 -25.87 -8.74 -19.08
CA ARG A 318 -25.62 -8.45 -17.66
C ARG A 318 -26.18 -7.08 -17.25
N LEU A 319 -26.10 -6.06 -18.10
CA LEU A 319 -26.70 -4.75 -17.85
C LEU A 319 -28.22 -4.82 -17.61
N GLN A 320 -28.92 -5.71 -18.33
CA GLN A 320 -30.37 -5.93 -18.16
C GLN A 320 -30.75 -6.55 -16.81
N GLN A 321 -29.79 -7.04 -16.02
CA GLN A 321 -30.03 -7.75 -14.75
C GLN A 321 -30.16 -6.84 -13.52
N HIS A 322 -30.55 -5.57 -13.72
CA HIS A 322 -30.73 -4.56 -12.67
C HIS A 322 -29.47 -4.40 -11.81
N VAL A 323 -28.35 -4.06 -12.46
CA VAL A 323 -27.05 -3.91 -11.81
C VAL A 323 -26.96 -2.60 -11.04
N LYS A 324 -26.33 -2.64 -9.86
CA LYS A 324 -26.13 -1.46 -9.00
C LYS A 324 -24.86 -0.70 -9.33
N VAL A 325 -23.78 -1.43 -9.59
CA VAL A 325 -22.44 -0.85 -9.81
C VAL A 325 -21.93 -1.25 -11.19
N ILE A 326 -21.58 -0.25 -12.00
CA ILE A 326 -20.91 -0.43 -13.29
C ILE A 326 -19.41 -0.20 -13.07
N ILE A 327 -18.58 -1.15 -13.50
CA ILE A 327 -17.12 -0.97 -13.59
C ILE A 327 -16.74 -1.05 -15.07
N ALA A 328 -16.08 -0.02 -15.59
CA ALA A 328 -15.88 0.11 -17.03
C ALA A 328 -14.57 0.77 -17.44
N THR A 329 -14.09 0.39 -18.63
CA THR A 329 -13.14 1.23 -19.39
C THR A 329 -13.90 2.27 -20.20
N PRO A 330 -13.43 3.54 -20.31
CA PRO A 330 -14.18 4.62 -20.96
C PRO A 330 -14.70 4.28 -22.36
N GLY A 331 -13.84 3.81 -23.26
CA GLY A 331 -14.23 3.52 -24.65
C GLY A 331 -15.40 2.54 -24.77
N ARG A 332 -15.37 1.42 -24.04
CA ARG A 332 -16.45 0.42 -24.10
C ARG A 332 -17.77 0.96 -23.55
N LEU A 333 -17.74 1.73 -22.46
CA LEU A 333 -18.96 2.31 -21.91
C LEU A 333 -19.53 3.36 -22.88
N LEU A 334 -18.69 4.22 -23.44
CA LEU A 334 -19.11 5.23 -24.41
C LEU A 334 -19.75 4.59 -25.66
N ASP A 335 -19.20 3.48 -26.16
CA ASP A 335 -19.80 2.72 -27.27
C ASP A 335 -21.21 2.22 -26.93
N ILE A 336 -21.42 1.74 -25.69
CA ILE A 336 -22.71 1.24 -25.21
C ILE A 336 -23.72 2.37 -25.01
N ILE A 337 -23.28 3.53 -24.50
CA ILE A 337 -24.10 4.73 -24.35
C ILE A 337 -24.57 5.22 -25.73
N LYS A 338 -23.68 5.28 -26.72
CA LYS A 338 -24.01 5.68 -28.10
C LYS A 338 -25.02 4.75 -28.78
N GLN A 339 -25.07 3.49 -28.37
CA GLN A 339 -26.07 2.51 -28.82
C GLN A 339 -27.36 2.55 -27.99
N SER A 340 -27.54 3.55 -27.11
CA SER A 340 -28.68 3.74 -26.20
C SER A 340 -29.03 2.50 -25.38
N SER A 341 -28.01 1.70 -25.04
CA SER A 341 -28.21 0.41 -24.36
C SER A 341 -28.09 0.51 -22.83
N VAL A 342 -27.80 1.70 -22.29
CA VAL A 342 -27.74 1.97 -20.85
C VAL A 342 -28.16 3.40 -20.55
N GLU A 343 -28.94 3.59 -19.48
CA GLU A 343 -29.27 4.90 -18.93
C GLU A 343 -28.49 5.12 -17.62
N LEU A 344 -27.83 6.26 -17.47
CA LEU A 344 -27.02 6.60 -16.29
C LEU A 344 -27.71 7.57 -15.32
N CYS A 345 -28.98 7.90 -15.55
CA CYS A 345 -29.75 8.86 -14.75
C CYS A 345 -29.93 8.47 -13.27
N GLY A 346 -29.70 7.20 -12.93
CA GLY A 346 -29.77 6.70 -11.55
C GLY A 346 -28.45 6.82 -10.76
N VAL A 347 -27.34 7.17 -11.42
CA VAL A 347 -26.01 7.21 -10.82
C VAL A 347 -25.93 8.36 -9.82
N LYS A 348 -25.45 8.06 -8.61
CA LYS A 348 -25.29 9.00 -7.48
C LYS A 348 -23.85 9.15 -7.00
N ILE A 349 -22.98 8.27 -7.44
CA ILE A 349 -21.55 8.33 -7.16
C ILE A 349 -20.75 7.84 -8.37
N VAL A 350 -19.72 8.60 -8.73
CA VAL A 350 -18.78 8.27 -9.79
C VAL A 350 -17.36 8.23 -9.24
N VAL A 351 -16.60 7.22 -9.66
CA VAL A 351 -15.16 7.12 -9.41
C VAL A 351 -14.43 7.15 -10.74
N VAL A 352 -13.40 7.99 -10.83
CA VAL A 352 -12.43 7.99 -11.93
C VAL A 352 -11.08 7.58 -11.32
N ASP A 353 -10.68 6.33 -11.57
CA ASP A 353 -9.47 5.72 -11.00
C ASP A 353 -8.30 5.77 -11.99
N GLU A 354 -7.07 5.90 -11.47
CA GLU A 354 -5.84 6.09 -12.27
C GLU A 354 -5.98 7.22 -13.31
N ALA A 355 -6.39 8.40 -12.85
CA ALA A 355 -6.73 9.53 -13.71
C ALA A 355 -5.53 10.04 -14.55
N ASP A 356 -4.32 10.04 -13.99
CA ASP A 356 -3.07 10.31 -14.71
C ASP A 356 -2.87 9.36 -15.88
N THR A 357 -3.09 8.07 -15.66
CA THR A 357 -3.04 7.05 -16.71
C THR A 357 -4.13 7.25 -17.75
N MET A 358 -5.35 7.61 -17.35
CA MET A 358 -6.43 7.93 -18.31
C MET A 358 -6.04 9.08 -19.24
N LEU A 359 -5.39 10.11 -18.71
CA LEU A 359 -4.92 11.25 -19.50
C LEU A 359 -3.81 10.82 -20.46
N LYS A 360 -2.82 10.05 -19.99
CA LYS A 360 -1.74 9.48 -20.81
C LYS A 360 -2.29 8.65 -21.97
N MET A 361 -3.38 7.90 -21.77
CA MET A 361 -4.02 7.08 -22.79
C MET A 361 -4.98 7.87 -23.71
N GLY A 362 -5.12 9.18 -23.52
CA GLY A 362 -6.01 10.02 -24.32
C GLY A 362 -7.50 9.79 -24.03
N PHE A 363 -7.85 9.23 -22.86
CA PHE A 363 -9.24 8.98 -22.48
C PHE A 363 -9.95 10.19 -21.88
N GLN A 364 -9.26 11.31 -21.68
CA GLN A 364 -9.84 12.52 -21.08
C GLN A 364 -11.18 12.92 -21.70
N GLN A 365 -11.25 13.04 -23.02
CA GLN A 365 -12.49 13.45 -23.69
C GLN A 365 -13.59 12.38 -23.53
N GLN A 366 -13.24 11.10 -23.60
CA GLN A 366 -14.21 10.02 -23.42
C GLN A 366 -14.79 10.00 -22.00
N VAL A 367 -13.99 10.32 -20.99
CA VAL A 367 -14.45 10.46 -19.60
C VAL A 367 -15.42 11.62 -19.51
N LEU A 368 -15.08 12.80 -20.05
CA LEU A 368 -15.96 13.97 -20.08
C LEU A 368 -17.30 13.66 -20.75
N ASP A 369 -17.29 13.06 -21.95
CA ASP A 369 -18.49 12.68 -22.69
C ASP A 369 -19.38 11.71 -21.89
N ILE A 370 -18.80 10.79 -21.11
CA ILE A 370 -19.56 9.87 -20.25
C ILE A 370 -20.21 10.64 -19.10
N LEU A 371 -19.48 11.56 -18.46
CA LEU A 371 -19.96 12.31 -17.30
C LEU A 371 -21.06 13.32 -17.68
N GLU A 372 -21.10 13.82 -18.91
CA GLU A 372 -22.22 14.63 -19.42
C GLU A 372 -23.56 13.89 -19.39
N ASN A 373 -23.55 12.56 -19.37
CA ASN A 373 -24.75 11.72 -19.28
C ASN A 373 -25.15 11.40 -17.82
N ILE A 374 -24.45 11.96 -16.84
CA ILE A 374 -24.66 11.71 -15.41
C ILE A 374 -25.35 12.93 -14.76
N PRO A 375 -26.28 12.74 -13.81
CA PRO A 375 -26.92 13.87 -13.13
C PRO A 375 -25.92 14.77 -12.38
N ASN A 376 -26.17 16.09 -12.39
CA ASN A 376 -25.35 17.07 -11.66
C ASN A 376 -25.34 16.85 -10.13
N ASP A 377 -26.40 16.25 -9.57
CA ASP A 377 -26.48 15.85 -8.16
C ASP A 377 -25.86 14.45 -7.96
N CYS A 378 -24.56 14.37 -8.24
CA CYS A 378 -23.75 13.18 -8.14
C CYS A 378 -22.42 13.51 -7.46
N GLN A 379 -22.01 12.66 -6.52
CA GLN A 379 -20.69 12.74 -5.91
C GLN A 379 -19.62 12.23 -6.88
N THR A 380 -18.51 12.93 -7.02
CA THR A 380 -17.38 12.52 -7.87
C THR A 380 -16.11 12.32 -7.04
N ILE A 381 -15.48 11.16 -7.22
CA ILE A 381 -14.21 10.79 -6.60
C ILE A 381 -13.18 10.61 -7.73
N LEU A 382 -12.17 11.47 -7.77
CA LEU A 382 -11.04 11.39 -8.68
C LEU A 382 -9.82 10.84 -7.93
N VAL A 383 -9.26 9.74 -8.42
CA VAL A 383 -8.14 9.04 -7.80
C VAL A 383 -6.98 8.97 -8.79
N SER A 384 -5.78 9.30 -8.32
CA SER A 384 -4.57 9.32 -9.15
C SER A 384 -3.35 8.94 -8.31
N ALA A 385 -2.32 8.34 -8.88
CA ALA A 385 -1.05 8.18 -8.16
C ALA A 385 -0.39 9.56 -7.99
N THR A 386 -0.37 10.35 -9.06
CA THR A 386 0.25 11.68 -9.12
C THR A 386 -0.78 12.79 -9.37
N ILE A 387 -0.46 14.04 -8.99
CA ILE A 387 -1.31 15.22 -9.27
C ILE A 387 -0.48 16.28 -10.02
N PRO A 388 -0.13 16.05 -11.29
CA PRO A 388 0.41 17.11 -12.14
C PRO A 388 -0.67 18.16 -12.47
N THR A 389 -0.26 19.30 -13.01
CA THR A 389 -1.15 20.40 -13.39
C THR A 389 -2.31 19.97 -14.30
N SER A 390 -2.07 18.99 -15.19
CA SER A 390 -3.11 18.44 -16.06
C SER A 390 -4.21 17.70 -15.27
N ILE A 391 -3.86 17.02 -14.18
CA ILE A 391 -4.82 16.39 -13.28
C ILE A 391 -5.53 17.44 -12.42
N GLU A 392 -4.85 18.51 -12.01
CA GLU A 392 -5.53 19.63 -11.36
C GLU A 392 -6.57 20.30 -12.26
N GLN A 393 -6.25 20.47 -13.55
CA GLN A 393 -7.18 21.00 -14.54
C GLN A 393 -8.38 20.07 -14.75
N LEU A 394 -8.14 18.76 -14.90
CA LEU A 394 -9.22 17.78 -14.98
C LEU A 394 -10.10 17.82 -13.73
N ALA A 395 -9.49 17.82 -12.54
CA ALA A 395 -10.21 17.89 -11.26
C ALA A 395 -11.09 19.14 -11.17
N SER A 396 -10.62 20.29 -11.67
CA SER A 396 -11.40 21.53 -11.69
C SER A 396 -12.63 21.50 -12.62
N GLN A 397 -12.61 20.64 -13.64
CA GLN A 397 -13.73 20.43 -14.56
C GLN A 397 -14.74 19.41 -14.02
N LEU A 398 -14.26 18.40 -13.27
CA LEU A 398 -15.06 17.27 -12.82
C LEU A 398 -15.63 17.41 -11.41
N LEU A 399 -14.95 18.15 -10.52
CA LEU A 399 -15.25 18.14 -9.09
C LEU A 399 -15.82 19.48 -8.63
N HIS A 400 -16.76 19.42 -7.67
CA HIS A 400 -17.36 20.58 -7.03
C HIS A 400 -16.96 20.68 -5.55
N ASN A 401 -16.24 21.76 -5.18
CA ASN A 401 -15.69 21.98 -3.83
C ASN A 401 -15.04 20.72 -3.20
N PRO A 402 -14.08 20.07 -3.91
CA PRO A 402 -13.54 18.80 -3.48
C PRO A 402 -12.67 18.92 -2.24
N VAL A 403 -12.64 17.85 -1.46
CA VAL A 403 -11.61 17.62 -0.47
C VAL A 403 -10.41 16.98 -1.18
N ARG A 404 -9.26 17.65 -1.14
CA ARG A 404 -7.99 17.11 -1.62
C ARG A 404 -7.32 16.30 -0.50
N ILE A 405 -7.03 15.04 -0.77
CA ILE A 405 -6.40 14.12 0.19
C ILE A 405 -5.15 13.56 -0.48
N ILE A 406 -3.98 13.80 0.12
CA ILE A 406 -2.70 13.31 -0.36
C ILE A 406 -2.08 12.50 0.77
N THR A 407 -1.65 11.27 0.50
CA THR A 407 -0.89 10.47 1.47
C THR A 407 0.45 10.05 0.91
N GLY A 408 1.52 10.24 1.68
CA GLY A 408 2.91 10.06 1.21
C GLY A 408 3.58 11.40 0.92
N GLU A 409 4.80 11.36 0.38
CA GLU A 409 5.50 12.58 -0.04
C GLU A 409 4.91 13.10 -1.35
N LYS A 410 4.68 14.42 -1.43
CA LYS A 410 4.13 15.04 -2.65
C LYS A 410 5.07 14.78 -3.82
N ASN A 411 4.55 14.16 -4.88
CA ASN A 411 5.26 13.96 -6.16
C ASN A 411 6.53 13.10 -6.07
N LEU A 412 6.64 12.19 -5.10
CA LEU A 412 7.74 11.22 -5.05
C LEU A 412 7.20 9.78 -5.01
N PRO A 413 7.82 8.83 -5.76
CA PRO A 413 7.49 7.42 -5.68
C PRO A 413 7.80 6.83 -4.29
N CYS A 414 7.17 5.69 -3.99
CA CYS A 414 7.10 5.11 -2.65
C CYS A 414 8.47 4.99 -1.94
N ALA A 415 8.62 5.69 -0.80
CA ALA A 415 9.84 5.69 0.03
C ALA A 415 10.23 4.31 0.60
N ASN A 416 9.34 3.32 0.53
CA ASN A 416 9.58 1.95 0.99
C ASN A 416 10.39 1.10 0.00
N VAL A 417 10.68 1.61 -1.19
CA VAL A 417 11.49 0.92 -2.20
C VAL A 417 12.93 1.41 -2.11
N ARG A 418 13.85 0.53 -1.69
CA ARG A 418 15.29 0.82 -1.76
C ARG A 418 15.73 0.72 -3.22
N GLN A 419 15.97 1.87 -3.85
CA GLN A 419 16.46 1.95 -5.22
C GLN A 419 17.99 1.89 -5.24
N ILE A 420 18.56 1.07 -6.12
CA ILE A 420 20.01 0.94 -6.32
C ILE A 420 20.29 1.06 -7.82
N ILE A 421 21.08 2.06 -8.20
CA ILE A 421 21.49 2.25 -9.59
C ILE A 421 22.86 1.63 -9.78
N LEU A 422 22.97 0.71 -10.76
CA LEU A 422 24.23 0.09 -11.16
C LEU A 422 24.57 0.53 -12.57
N TRP A 423 25.67 1.28 -12.71
CA TRP A 423 26.21 1.65 -14.01
C TRP A 423 26.96 0.46 -14.59
N VAL A 424 26.44 -0.10 -15.69
CA VAL A 424 26.96 -1.31 -16.33
C VAL A 424 26.85 -1.15 -17.84
N GLU A 425 27.91 -1.49 -18.58
CA GLU A 425 27.87 -1.53 -20.04
C GLU A 425 26.95 -2.66 -20.53
N ASP A 426 26.28 -2.47 -21.67
CA ASP A 426 25.30 -3.43 -22.19
C ASP A 426 25.80 -4.89 -22.28
N PRO A 427 27.03 -5.19 -22.74
CA PRO A 427 27.53 -6.56 -22.79
C PRO A 427 27.66 -7.21 -21.41
N ALA A 428 27.87 -6.41 -20.37
CA ALA A 428 28.07 -6.87 -18.99
C ALA A 428 26.77 -7.00 -18.19
N LYS A 429 25.65 -6.43 -18.65
CA LYS A 429 24.36 -6.47 -17.94
C LYS A 429 23.90 -7.89 -17.61
N LYS A 430 24.01 -8.84 -18.56
CA LYS A 430 23.64 -10.26 -18.34
C LYS A 430 24.44 -10.88 -17.20
N LYS A 431 25.76 -10.69 -17.24
CA LYS A 431 26.67 -11.19 -16.18
C LYS A 431 26.29 -10.58 -14.83
N LYS A 432 26.01 -9.27 -14.79
CA LYS A 432 25.61 -8.59 -13.57
C LYS A 432 24.28 -9.10 -13.01
N LEU A 433 23.28 -9.33 -13.88
CA LEU A 433 22.02 -9.93 -13.47
C LEU A 433 22.25 -11.29 -12.81
N PHE A 434 23.08 -12.15 -13.41
CA PHE A 434 23.38 -13.46 -12.82
C PHE A 434 24.11 -13.37 -11.49
N GLU A 435 25.01 -12.39 -11.31
CA GLU A 435 25.64 -12.12 -10.01
C GLU A 435 24.59 -11.74 -8.96
N ILE A 436 23.62 -10.88 -9.31
CA ILE A 436 22.54 -10.45 -8.40
C ILE A 436 21.65 -11.64 -8.03
N LEU A 437 21.26 -12.46 -9.01
CA LEU A 437 20.39 -13.62 -8.80
C LEU A 437 21.06 -14.76 -8.04
N ASN A 438 22.39 -14.88 -8.08
CA ASN A 438 23.14 -15.89 -7.33
C ASN A 438 23.57 -15.42 -5.92
N ASP A 439 23.48 -14.12 -5.62
CA ASP A 439 23.84 -13.59 -4.31
C ASP A 439 22.69 -13.80 -3.31
N LYS A 440 22.92 -14.65 -2.29
CA LYS A 440 21.94 -14.96 -1.24
C LYS A 440 21.44 -13.75 -0.44
N LYS A 441 22.17 -12.63 -0.43
CA LYS A 441 21.77 -11.40 0.26
C LYS A 441 20.84 -10.54 -0.61
N LEU A 442 21.05 -10.56 -1.93
CA LEU A 442 20.32 -9.73 -2.89
C LEU A 442 19.11 -10.47 -3.47
N PHE A 443 19.29 -11.74 -3.82
CA PHE A 443 18.23 -12.58 -4.36
C PHE A 443 17.19 -12.91 -3.29
N LYS A 444 15.98 -12.38 -3.49
CA LYS A 444 14.81 -12.67 -2.69
C LYS A 444 13.67 -12.98 -3.65
N PRO A 445 13.34 -14.26 -3.89
CA PRO A 445 12.19 -14.60 -4.72
C PRO A 445 10.89 -14.23 -3.99
N PRO A 446 9.81 -13.90 -4.72
CA PRO A 446 9.75 -13.78 -6.18
C PRO A 446 10.43 -12.51 -6.73
N VAL A 447 11.14 -12.66 -7.85
CA VAL A 447 11.88 -11.60 -8.56
C VAL A 447 11.23 -11.28 -9.91
N LEU A 448 11.10 -9.99 -10.21
CA LEU A 448 10.63 -9.50 -11.51
C LEU A 448 11.76 -8.77 -12.26
N VAL A 449 11.97 -9.11 -13.53
CA VAL A 449 13.00 -8.50 -14.38
C VAL A 449 12.33 -7.85 -15.58
N PHE A 450 12.53 -6.55 -15.77
CA PHE A 450 11.98 -5.81 -16.92
C PHE A 450 13.01 -5.64 -18.03
N VAL A 451 12.56 -5.88 -19.27
CA VAL A 451 13.33 -5.73 -20.51
C VAL A 451 12.50 -4.99 -21.56
N ASP A 452 13.17 -4.41 -22.55
CA ASP A 452 12.53 -3.55 -23.57
C ASP A 452 11.81 -4.33 -24.68
N CYS A 453 12.25 -5.55 -25.00
CA CYS A 453 11.80 -6.31 -26.16
C CYS A 453 11.40 -7.75 -25.84
N LYS A 454 10.42 -8.27 -26.59
CA LYS A 454 9.79 -9.58 -26.34
C LYS A 454 10.77 -10.73 -26.51
N LEU A 455 11.54 -10.69 -27.61
CA LEU A 455 12.60 -11.65 -27.87
C LEU A 455 13.66 -11.62 -26.76
N GLY A 456 13.98 -10.42 -26.27
CA GLY A 456 14.87 -10.24 -25.11
C GLY A 456 14.35 -10.94 -23.86
N ALA A 457 13.04 -10.86 -23.59
CA ALA A 457 12.43 -11.52 -22.43
C ALA A 457 12.55 -13.05 -22.48
N ASP A 458 12.26 -13.65 -23.63
CA ASP A 458 12.40 -15.10 -23.83
C ASP A 458 13.85 -15.54 -23.67
N LEU A 459 14.77 -14.91 -24.41
CA LEU A 459 16.19 -15.26 -24.39
C LEU A 459 16.84 -15.05 -23.01
N LEU A 460 16.47 -13.98 -22.30
CA LEU A 460 17.00 -13.70 -20.97
C LEU A 460 16.45 -14.70 -19.95
N SER A 461 15.16 -15.06 -20.02
CA SER A 461 14.59 -16.08 -19.15
C SER A 461 15.25 -17.45 -19.32
N GLU A 462 15.45 -17.88 -20.57
CA GLU A 462 16.17 -19.12 -20.86
C GLU A 462 17.61 -19.09 -20.33
N ALA A 463 18.30 -17.95 -20.48
CA ALA A 463 19.66 -17.79 -19.98
C ALA A 463 19.71 -17.82 -18.45
N VAL A 464 18.77 -17.17 -17.75
CA VAL A 464 18.65 -17.24 -16.29
C VAL A 464 18.49 -18.69 -15.86
N GLN A 465 17.54 -19.42 -16.44
CA GLN A 465 17.29 -20.82 -16.10
C GLN A 465 18.52 -21.71 -16.34
N LYS A 466 19.20 -21.54 -17.48
CA LYS A 466 20.36 -22.35 -17.85
C LYS A 466 21.59 -22.10 -16.96
N ILE A 467 21.83 -20.86 -16.57
CA ILE A 467 23.06 -20.46 -15.87
C ILE A 467 22.90 -20.52 -14.34
N THR A 468 21.74 -20.13 -13.82
CA THR A 468 21.49 -20.06 -12.36
C THR A 468 20.75 -21.30 -11.83
N GLY A 469 20.08 -22.06 -12.70
CA GLY A 469 19.20 -23.17 -12.30
C GLY A 469 17.86 -22.72 -11.70
N LEU A 470 17.62 -21.41 -11.58
CA LEU A 470 16.37 -20.87 -11.04
C LEU A 470 15.20 -21.12 -12.00
N LYS A 471 14.01 -21.32 -11.43
CA LYS A 471 12.78 -21.44 -12.23
C LYS A 471 12.40 -20.06 -12.79
N SER A 472 12.76 -19.82 -14.06
CA SER A 472 12.49 -18.57 -14.77
C SER A 472 11.46 -18.76 -15.88
N ILE A 473 10.59 -17.77 -16.08
CA ILE A 473 9.66 -17.73 -17.22
C ILE A 473 9.45 -16.30 -17.76
N SER A 474 9.21 -16.18 -19.06
CA SER A 474 8.96 -14.90 -19.74
C SER A 474 7.47 -14.57 -19.85
N ILE A 475 7.13 -13.28 -19.80
CA ILE A 475 5.76 -12.77 -19.97
C ILE A 475 5.72 -11.46 -20.77
N HIS A 476 5.10 -11.53 -21.94
CA HIS A 476 4.99 -10.45 -22.90
C HIS A 476 3.69 -10.57 -23.70
N SER A 477 3.42 -9.61 -24.60
CA SER A 477 2.14 -9.47 -25.29
C SER A 477 1.76 -10.63 -26.22
N GLU A 478 2.74 -11.43 -26.67
CA GLU A 478 2.51 -12.58 -27.57
C GLU A 478 2.11 -13.85 -26.83
N LYS A 479 2.29 -13.89 -25.50
CA LYS A 479 1.72 -14.95 -24.66
C LYS A 479 0.20 -14.76 -24.59
N SER A 480 -0.55 -15.86 -24.69
CA SER A 480 -2.01 -15.82 -24.57
C SER A 480 -2.43 -15.30 -23.18
N GLN A 481 -3.64 -14.74 -23.09
CA GLN A 481 -4.15 -14.25 -21.80
C GLN A 481 -4.25 -15.34 -20.73
N ILE A 482 -4.51 -16.59 -21.14
CA ILE A 482 -4.58 -17.74 -20.24
C ILE A 482 -3.17 -18.08 -19.70
N GLU A 483 -2.16 -18.10 -20.57
CA GLU A 483 -0.77 -18.32 -20.17
C GLU A 483 -0.29 -17.23 -19.21
N ARG A 484 -0.56 -15.95 -19.54
CA ARG A 484 -0.19 -14.82 -18.68
C ARG A 484 -0.76 -14.94 -17.27
N LYS A 485 -2.04 -15.31 -17.16
CA LYS A 485 -2.70 -15.55 -15.87
C LYS A 485 -2.08 -16.71 -15.11
N ASN A 486 -1.73 -17.81 -15.79
CA ASN A 486 -1.10 -18.98 -15.16
C ASN A 486 0.32 -18.67 -14.67
N ILE A 487 1.11 -17.93 -15.45
CA ILE A 487 2.45 -17.49 -15.08
C ILE A 487 2.41 -16.61 -13.84
N LEU A 488 1.51 -15.62 -13.80
CA LEU A 488 1.34 -14.75 -12.64
C LEU A 488 0.91 -15.53 -11.40
N LYS A 489 -0.03 -16.47 -11.56
CA LYS A 489 -0.45 -17.34 -10.47
C LYS A 489 0.74 -18.16 -9.94
N GLY A 490 1.51 -18.78 -10.83
CA GLY A 490 2.70 -19.55 -10.46
C GLY A 490 3.79 -18.71 -9.78
N LEU A 491 3.99 -17.44 -10.18
CA LEU A 491 4.90 -16.53 -9.49
C LEU A 491 4.47 -16.26 -8.04
N LEU A 492 3.16 -16.05 -7.82
CA LEU A 492 2.60 -15.80 -6.49
C LEU A 492 2.59 -17.05 -5.60
N GLU A 493 2.41 -18.23 -6.20
CA GLU A 493 2.41 -19.54 -5.52
C GLU A 493 3.82 -20.12 -5.30
N GLY A 494 4.85 -19.51 -5.89
CA GLY A 494 6.25 -19.93 -5.75
C GLY A 494 6.71 -21.00 -6.75
N ASP A 495 5.92 -21.27 -7.79
CA ASP A 495 6.29 -22.16 -8.91
C ASP A 495 7.40 -21.57 -9.76
N TYR A 496 7.44 -20.24 -9.88
CA TYR A 496 8.49 -19.48 -10.56
C TYR A 496 9.19 -18.54 -9.58
N GLU A 497 10.51 -18.54 -9.62
CA GLU A 497 11.34 -17.70 -8.78
C GLU A 497 11.66 -16.35 -9.45
N VAL A 498 11.77 -16.38 -10.79
CA VAL A 498 12.09 -15.23 -11.62
C VAL A 498 11.08 -15.13 -12.77
N VAL A 499 10.54 -13.93 -12.99
CA VAL A 499 9.73 -13.64 -14.17
C VAL A 499 10.38 -12.51 -14.96
N VAL A 500 10.56 -12.71 -16.27
CA VAL A 500 11.11 -11.69 -17.18
C VAL A 500 9.98 -11.10 -18.01
N SER A 501 9.77 -9.79 -17.97
CA SER A 501 8.62 -9.13 -18.59
C SER A 501 8.95 -7.92 -19.44
N THR A 502 8.17 -7.69 -20.49
CA THR A 502 8.17 -6.46 -21.29
C THR A 502 7.03 -5.53 -20.88
N GLY A 503 7.13 -4.73 -19.82
CA GLY A 503 6.14 -3.69 -19.44
C GLY A 503 4.67 -4.11 -19.25
N VAL A 504 4.29 -5.37 -19.50
CA VAL A 504 2.91 -5.89 -19.40
C VAL A 504 2.51 -6.05 -17.93
N LEU A 505 3.49 -6.23 -17.04
CA LEU A 505 3.28 -6.45 -15.61
C LEU A 505 3.46 -5.21 -14.73
N GLY A 506 3.94 -4.09 -15.27
CA GLY A 506 4.18 -2.87 -14.47
C GLY A 506 2.91 -2.15 -14.03
N ARG A 507 1.79 -2.32 -14.75
CA ARG A 507 0.59 -1.49 -14.51
C ARG A 507 -0.49 -2.20 -13.70
N GLY A 508 -0.76 -1.68 -12.50
CA GLY A 508 -1.96 -1.96 -11.71
C GLY A 508 -2.09 -3.39 -11.16
N LEU A 509 -1.05 -4.21 -11.31
CA LEU A 509 -0.99 -5.56 -10.75
C LEU A 509 -0.43 -5.49 -9.33
N ASP A 510 -1.25 -5.90 -8.37
CA ASP A 510 -0.91 -5.90 -6.95
C ASP A 510 0.02 -7.08 -6.61
N LEU A 511 1.31 -6.91 -6.91
CA LEU A 511 2.36 -7.92 -6.69
C LEU A 511 2.97 -7.80 -5.28
N ILE A 512 2.13 -7.72 -4.23
CA ILE A 512 2.52 -7.53 -2.82
C ILE A 512 3.66 -8.46 -2.36
N SER A 513 3.78 -9.64 -2.96
CA SER A 513 4.80 -10.63 -2.60
C SER A 513 6.16 -10.45 -3.27
N VAL A 514 6.28 -9.64 -4.34
CA VAL A 514 7.55 -9.43 -5.05
C VAL A 514 8.55 -8.70 -4.16
N ARG A 515 9.75 -9.28 -4.02
CA ARG A 515 10.77 -8.77 -3.09
C ARG A 515 11.92 -8.05 -3.79
N LEU A 516 12.08 -8.27 -5.09
CA LEU A 516 13.12 -7.64 -5.90
C LEU A 516 12.59 -7.37 -7.31
N VAL A 517 12.76 -6.13 -7.78
CA VAL A 517 12.51 -5.72 -9.16
C VAL A 517 13.84 -5.31 -9.78
N VAL A 518 14.14 -5.80 -10.97
CA VAL A 518 15.34 -5.46 -11.72
C VAL A 518 14.95 -4.89 -13.07
N ASN A 519 15.21 -3.61 -13.27
CA ASN A 519 15.13 -2.99 -14.60
C ASN A 519 16.43 -3.31 -15.34
N PHE A 520 16.39 -4.37 -16.17
CA PHE A 520 17.54 -4.80 -16.96
C PHE A 520 17.83 -3.81 -18.08
N ASP A 521 16.76 -3.36 -18.75
CA ASP A 521 16.78 -2.24 -19.66
C ASP A 521 16.10 -1.05 -18.98
N MET A 522 16.78 0.09 -19.01
CA MET A 522 16.23 1.31 -18.42
C MET A 522 15.03 1.77 -19.27
N PRO A 523 13.88 2.04 -18.64
CA PRO A 523 12.72 2.55 -19.36
C PRO A 523 13.01 3.92 -19.99
N SER A 524 12.22 4.24 -21.02
CA SER A 524 12.44 5.43 -21.86
C SER A 524 12.00 6.74 -21.21
N SER A 525 11.24 6.66 -20.11
CA SER A 525 10.75 7.80 -19.33
C SER A 525 10.86 7.53 -17.83
N MET A 526 10.98 8.61 -17.03
CA MET A 526 10.97 8.48 -15.57
C MET A 526 9.63 7.94 -15.06
N ASP A 527 8.52 8.34 -15.69
CA ASP A 527 7.18 7.82 -15.35
C ASP A 527 7.09 6.29 -15.47
N GLU A 528 7.69 5.70 -16.52
CA GLU A 528 7.70 4.24 -16.72
C GLU A 528 8.64 3.51 -15.75
N LEU A 529 9.58 4.22 -15.12
CA LEU A 529 10.42 3.69 -14.03
C LEU A 529 9.67 3.65 -12.69
N GLU A 530 8.79 4.63 -12.47
CA GLU A 530 8.04 4.79 -11.21
C GLU A 530 6.81 3.89 -11.14
N GLU A 531 6.23 3.54 -12.29
CA GLU A 531 5.14 2.54 -12.47
C GLU A 531 5.64 1.11 -12.18
#